data_AF-A0A2D9P237-F1
#
_entry.id   AF-A0A2D9P237-F1
#
_cell.length_a   1.000
_cell.length_b   1.000
_cell.length_c   1.000
_cell.angle_alpha   90.00
_cell.angle_beta   90.00
_cell.angle_gamma   90.00
#
_symmetry.space_group_name_H-M   'P 1'
#
loop_
_entity.id
_entity.type
_entity.pdbx_description
1 polymer ?
#
loop_
_entity_poly.entity_id
_entity_poly.type
_entity_poly.pdbx_seq_one_letter_code
_entity_poly.pdbx_strand_id
1 'polypeptide(L)'
;MWPYVSWRFRSDTEMLAIPMTYWGLGGIAITVLLAVLVIGWIYDVFLGLWREHLTVVQERNPFTTYKVNAPFGMLLAQTNAILRKLSEDDEDINRHCDFVDRWLEWNSQQEIWSRTMSSWKEIVGDEDPYLFHLSEESRQKLESAAKEMQDF
;
A
#
# COMPACT_ATOMS: atom_id res chain seq x y z
N MET A 1 -36.66 17.33 39.32
CA MET A 1 -35.20 17.59 39.43
C MET A 1 -34.50 16.24 39.60
N TRP A 2 -33.41 15.95 38.88
CA TRP A 2 -32.75 14.62 38.90
C TRP A 2 -32.10 14.36 40.28
N PRO A 3 -32.40 13.24 40.97
CA PRO A 3 -31.99 13.04 42.36
C PRO A 3 -30.47 12.97 42.54
N TYR A 4 -29.74 12.54 41.50
CA TYR A 4 -28.28 12.45 41.52
C TYR A 4 -27.54 13.79 41.30
N VAL A 5 -28.27 14.90 41.10
CA VAL A 5 -27.67 16.24 40.88
C VAL A 5 -28.16 17.27 41.92
N SER A 6 -29.04 16.86 42.84
CA SER A 6 -29.64 17.75 43.84
C SER A 6 -28.62 18.33 44.83
N TRP A 7 -27.47 17.67 45.01
CA TRP A 7 -26.34 18.14 45.83
C TRP A 7 -25.75 19.48 45.34
N ARG A 8 -25.99 19.88 44.08
CA ARG A 8 -25.55 21.19 43.57
C ARG A 8 -26.28 22.38 44.20
N PHE A 9 -27.48 22.16 44.74
CA PHE A 9 -28.37 23.22 45.22
C PHE A 9 -28.60 23.16 46.74
N ARG A 10 -27.94 22.23 47.42
CA ARG A 10 -28.09 21.91 48.84
C ARG A 10 -26.73 21.96 49.51
N SER A 11 -26.43 23.08 50.18
CA SER A 11 -25.16 23.32 50.87
C SER A 11 -25.07 22.64 52.24
N ASP A 12 -26.18 22.08 52.73
CA ASP A 12 -26.35 21.37 53.99
C ASP A 12 -25.79 19.93 53.97
N THR A 13 -25.37 19.45 52.80
CA THR A 13 -24.79 18.11 52.65
C THR A 13 -23.27 18.19 52.60
N GLU A 14 -22.62 17.86 53.70
CA GLU A 14 -21.16 17.81 53.82
C GLU A 14 -20.67 16.36 53.88
N MET A 15 -19.52 16.10 53.25
CA MET A 15 -18.81 14.82 53.36
C MET A 15 -17.34 15.11 53.63
N LEU A 16 -16.80 14.51 54.70
CA LEU A 16 -15.44 14.78 55.19
C LEU A 16 -15.19 16.28 55.45
N ALA A 17 -16.16 16.98 56.04
CA ALA A 17 -16.13 18.42 56.31
C ALA A 17 -15.95 19.32 55.06
N ILE A 18 -16.17 18.76 53.87
CA ILE A 18 -16.16 19.50 52.60
C ILE A 18 -17.58 19.45 52.01
N PRO A 19 -18.12 20.58 51.53
CA PRO A 19 -19.40 20.60 50.84
C PRO A 19 -19.43 19.62 49.65
N MET A 20 -20.51 18.85 49.53
CA MET A 20 -20.68 17.86 48.45
C MET A 20 -20.59 18.46 47.04
N THR A 21 -20.79 19.77 46.89
CA THR A 21 -20.55 20.53 45.67
C THR A 21 -19.13 20.41 45.13
N TYR A 22 -18.10 20.46 45.99
CA TYR A 22 -16.71 20.34 45.57
C TYR A 22 -16.34 18.91 45.17
N TRP A 23 -16.90 17.92 45.87
CA TRP A 23 -16.75 16.51 45.50
C TRP A 23 -17.33 16.22 44.13
N GLY A 24 -18.53 16.74 43.83
CA GLY A 24 -19.15 16.57 42.53
C GLY A 24 -18.44 17.36 41.43
N LEU A 25 -17.90 18.55 41.71
CA LEU A 25 -17.08 19.29 40.75
C LEU A 25 -15.79 18.53 40.42
N GLY A 26 -15.10 18.02 41.45
CA GLY A 26 -13.90 17.20 41.30
C GLY A 26 -14.17 15.91 40.53
N GLY A 27 -15.29 15.24 40.84
CA GLY A 27 -15.70 14.02 40.13
C GLY A 27 -15.93 14.27 38.64
N ILE A 28 -16.58 15.38 38.27
CA ILE A 28 -16.77 15.74 36.86
C ILE A 28 -15.43 16.04 36.19
N ALA A 29 -14.57 16.83 36.83
CA ALA A 29 -13.25 17.17 36.28
C ALA A 29 -12.39 15.92 36.04
N ILE A 30 -12.34 15.01 37.02
CA ILE A 30 -11.61 13.73 36.91
C ILE A 30 -12.23 12.85 35.82
N THR A 31 -13.56 12.79 35.72
CA THR A 31 -14.23 11.98 34.69
C THR A 31 -13.89 12.46 33.29
N VAL A 32 -13.92 13.78 33.06
CA VAL A 32 -13.55 14.36 31.76
C VAL A 32 -12.08 14.06 31.45
N LEU A 33 -11.18 14.23 32.43
CA LEU A 33 -9.75 13.95 32.26
C LEU A 33 -9.50 12.48 31.91
N LEU A 34 -10.13 11.55 32.63
CA LEU A 34 -10.03 10.12 32.35
C LEU A 34 -10.61 9.76 30.99
N ALA A 35 -11.75 10.36 30.60
CA ALA A 35 -12.34 10.12 29.29
C ALA A 35 -11.40 10.53 28.15
N VAL A 36 -10.77 11.71 28.25
CA VAL A 36 -9.78 12.18 27.27
C VAL A 36 -8.56 11.26 27.23
N LEU A 37 -8.04 10.83 28.39
CA LEU A 37 -6.91 9.89 28.45
C LEU A 37 -7.24 8.53 27.86
N VAL A 38 -8.43 7.98 28.13
CA VAL A 38 -8.87 6.70 27.56
C VAL A 38 -9.01 6.80 26.05
N ILE A 39 -9.63 7.88 25.54
CA ILE A 39 -9.76 8.09 24.09
C ILE A 39 -8.38 8.21 23.45
N GLY A 40 -7.47 8.99 24.03
CA GLY A 40 -6.09 9.14 23.54
C GLY A 40 -5.33 7.80 23.56
N TRP A 41 -5.47 7.03 24.64
CA TRP A 41 -4.84 5.71 24.75
C TRP A 41 -5.38 4.71 23.72
N ILE A 42 -6.71 4.69 23.51
CA ILE A 42 -7.34 3.86 22.46
C ILE A 42 -6.82 4.29 21.08
N TYR A 43 -6.73 5.60 20.83
CA TYR A 43 -6.19 6.14 19.58
C TYR A 43 -4.76 5.64 19.36
N ASP A 44 -3.88 5.76 20.36
CA ASP A 44 -2.48 5.35 20.26
C ASP A 44 -2.32 3.84 20.03
N VAL A 45 -3.07 3.01 20.77
CA VAL A 45 -2.96 1.54 20.67
C VAL A 45 -3.55 1.01 19.36
N PHE A 46 -4.75 1.44 18.97
CA PHE A 46 -5.40 0.91 17.77
C PHE A 46 -4.83 1.51 16.48
N LEU A 47 -4.56 2.81 16.44
CA LEU A 47 -4.05 3.47 15.23
C LEU A 47 -2.52 3.38 15.10
N GLY A 48 -1.79 3.15 16.19
CA GLY A 48 -0.38 2.77 16.14
C GLY A 48 -0.18 1.47 15.35
N LEU A 49 -1.00 0.45 15.64
CA LEU A 49 -0.99 -0.82 14.92
C LEU A 49 -1.41 -0.70 13.45
N TRP A 50 -2.33 0.23 13.14
CA TRP A 50 -2.70 0.52 11.76
C TRP A 50 -1.51 0.99 10.92
N ARG A 51 -0.65 1.85 11.50
CA ARG A 51 0.56 2.32 10.82
C ARG A 51 1.53 1.17 10.53
N GLU A 52 1.75 0.30 11.50
CA GLU A 52 2.62 -0.88 11.32
C GLU A 52 2.04 -1.85 10.28
N HIS A 53 0.73 -2.07 10.29
CA HIS A 53 0.05 -2.87 9.29
C HIS A 53 0.22 -2.29 7.87
N LEU A 54 0.06 -0.98 7.70
CA LEU A 54 0.30 -0.30 6.43
C LEU A 54 1.75 -0.46 5.95
N THR A 55 2.73 -0.35 6.85
CA THR A 55 4.14 -0.60 6.52
C THR A 55 4.35 -2.04 6.04
N VAL A 56 3.80 -3.03 6.75
CA VAL A 56 3.90 -4.44 6.33
C VAL A 56 3.23 -4.67 4.98
N VAL A 57 2.05 -4.06 4.74
CA VAL A 57 1.37 -4.13 3.44
C VAL A 57 2.23 -3.51 2.34
N GLN A 58 2.91 -2.39 2.61
CA GLN A 58 3.80 -1.74 1.64
C GLN A 58 5.09 -2.52 1.39
N GLU A 59 5.68 -3.12 2.41
CA GLU A 59 6.89 -3.95 2.29
C GLU A 59 6.62 -5.28 1.56
N ARG A 60 5.44 -5.86 1.78
CA ARG A 60 4.99 -7.09 1.12
C ARG A 60 4.25 -6.86 -0.18
N ASN A 61 4.01 -5.60 -0.57
CA ASN A 61 3.34 -5.32 -1.83
C ASN A 61 4.30 -5.71 -2.96
N PRO A 62 3.96 -6.72 -3.78
CA PRO A 62 4.84 -7.15 -4.86
C PRO A 62 5.09 -6.00 -5.84
N PHE A 63 4.16 -5.07 -6.02
CA PHE A 63 4.31 -3.92 -6.90
C PHE A 63 5.23 -2.81 -6.37
N THR A 64 5.59 -2.82 -5.08
CA THR A 64 6.65 -1.94 -4.53
C THR A 64 8.00 -2.65 -4.48
N THR A 65 8.01 -3.99 -4.34
CA THR A 65 9.22 -4.81 -4.49
C THR A 65 9.73 -4.79 -5.94
N TYR A 66 8.83 -4.89 -6.92
CA TYR A 66 9.17 -4.83 -8.34
C TYR A 66 9.00 -3.42 -8.89
N LYS A 67 10.06 -2.87 -9.49
CA LYS A 67 10.09 -1.47 -9.95
C LYS A 67 9.15 -1.18 -11.13
N VAL A 68 8.80 -2.20 -11.92
CA VAL A 68 7.89 -2.11 -13.08
C VAL A 68 7.03 -3.36 -13.17
N ASN A 69 5.70 -3.19 -13.13
CA ASN A 69 4.76 -4.27 -13.42
C ASN A 69 4.60 -4.48 -14.93
N ALA A 70 4.13 -5.66 -15.34
CA ALA A 70 4.03 -6.03 -16.74
C ALA A 70 3.11 -5.09 -17.58
N PRO A 71 1.92 -4.65 -17.12
CA PRO A 71 1.11 -3.68 -17.87
C PRO A 71 1.83 -2.35 -18.12
N PHE A 72 2.51 -1.80 -17.12
CA PHE A 72 3.30 -0.58 -17.28
C PHE A 72 4.51 -0.82 -18.19
N GLY A 73 5.15 -1.99 -18.09
CA GLY A 73 6.23 -2.41 -18.98
C GLY A 73 5.80 -2.46 -20.45
N MET A 74 4.60 -2.97 -20.74
CA MET A 74 4.04 -3.00 -22.10
C MET A 74 3.82 -1.60 -22.66
N LEU A 75 3.29 -0.68 -21.85
CA LEU A 75 3.10 0.72 -22.25
C LEU A 75 4.45 1.41 -22.52
N LEU A 76 5.44 1.19 -21.64
CA LEU A 76 6.79 1.71 -21.85
C LEU A 76 7.42 1.14 -23.12
N ALA A 77 7.30 -0.17 -23.37
CA ALA A 77 7.81 -0.80 -24.58
C ALA A 77 7.22 -0.18 -25.85
N GLN A 78 5.89 -0.02 -25.91
CA GLN A 78 5.20 0.58 -27.04
C GLN A 78 5.63 2.04 -27.25
N THR A 79 5.70 2.81 -26.16
CA THR A 79 6.12 4.21 -26.21
C THR A 79 7.58 4.34 -26.66
N ASN A 80 8.46 3.44 -26.19
CA ASN A 80 9.87 3.43 -26.55
C ASN A 80 10.07 3.11 -28.04
N ALA A 81 9.32 2.15 -28.57
CA ALA A 81 9.35 1.80 -30.00
C ALA A 81 8.86 2.96 -30.88
N ILE A 82 7.80 3.66 -30.45
CA ILE A 82 7.29 4.85 -31.15
C ILE A 82 8.34 5.97 -31.09
N LEU A 83 8.93 6.22 -29.93
CA LEU A 83 9.93 7.27 -29.74
C LEU A 83 11.15 7.03 -30.64
N ARG A 84 11.67 5.79 -30.65
CA ARG A 84 12.80 5.40 -31.50
C ARG A 84 12.51 5.64 -32.98
N LYS A 85 11.31 5.30 -33.43
CA LYS A 85 10.89 5.50 -34.84
C LYS A 85 10.69 6.97 -35.23
N LEU A 86 10.32 7.82 -34.27
CA LEU A 86 10.15 9.26 -34.51
C LEU A 86 11.48 10.04 -34.47
N SER A 87 12.52 9.44 -33.91
CA SER A 87 13.78 10.10 -33.60
C SER A 87 14.99 9.29 -34.06
N GLU A 88 14.89 8.70 -35.26
CA GLU A 88 15.92 7.80 -35.81
C GLU A 88 17.32 8.46 -35.87
N ASP A 89 17.37 9.77 -36.15
CA ASP A 89 18.62 10.54 -36.30
C ASP A 89 19.16 11.13 -34.98
N ASP A 90 18.47 10.98 -33.85
CA ASP A 90 18.86 11.58 -32.57
C ASP A 90 19.58 10.55 -31.68
N GLU A 91 20.90 10.70 -31.54
CA GLU A 91 21.74 9.78 -30.76
C GLU A 91 21.40 9.76 -29.26
N ASP A 92 21.01 10.90 -28.68
CA ASP A 92 20.68 10.99 -27.25
C ASP A 92 19.34 10.30 -26.94
N ILE A 93 18.36 10.45 -27.84
CA ILE A 93 17.07 9.75 -27.72
C ILE A 93 17.26 8.25 -27.93
N ASN A 94 18.05 7.84 -28.91
CA ASN A 94 18.37 6.42 -29.12
C ASN A 94 19.06 5.79 -27.91
N ARG A 95 20.00 6.52 -27.28
CA ARG A 95 20.65 6.08 -26.04
C ARG A 95 19.68 5.91 -24.87
N HIS A 96 18.69 6.80 -24.74
CA HIS A 96 17.61 6.64 -23.77
C HIS A 96 16.77 5.40 -24.08
N CYS A 97 16.41 5.20 -25.34
CA CYS A 97 15.63 4.04 -25.76
C CYS A 97 16.35 2.73 -25.44
N ASP A 98 17.67 2.66 -25.67
CA ASP A 98 18.49 1.49 -25.34
C ASP A 98 18.52 1.20 -23.83
N PHE A 99 18.50 2.25 -23.00
CA PHE A 99 18.39 2.09 -21.56
C PHE A 99 17.05 1.48 -21.15
N VAL A 100 15.95 1.98 -21.73
CA VAL A 100 14.60 1.47 -21.45
C VAL A 100 14.48 0.01 -21.89
N ASP A 101 15.01 -0.35 -23.06
CA ASP A 101 14.98 -1.74 -23.55
C ASP A 101 15.73 -2.69 -22.60
N ARG A 102 16.96 -2.33 -22.18
CA ARG A 102 17.71 -3.12 -21.17
C ARG A 102 16.98 -3.22 -19.84
N TRP A 103 16.28 -2.15 -19.44
CA TRP A 103 15.53 -2.15 -18.20
C TRP A 103 14.31 -3.07 -18.27
N LEU A 104 13.57 -3.06 -19.38
CA LEU A 104 12.44 -3.97 -19.60
C LEU A 104 12.88 -5.42 -19.67
N GLU A 105 13.99 -5.71 -20.37
CA GLU A 105 14.62 -7.04 -20.43
C GLU A 105 14.99 -7.57 -19.04
N TRP A 106 15.51 -6.72 -18.15
CA TRP A 106 15.80 -7.12 -16.77
C TRP A 106 14.53 -7.34 -15.95
N ASN A 107 13.48 -6.54 -16.17
CA ASN A 107 12.22 -6.69 -15.44
C ASN A 107 11.48 -7.98 -15.82
N SER A 108 11.57 -8.45 -17.07
CA SER A 108 10.93 -9.69 -17.49
C SER A 108 11.45 -10.93 -16.76
N GLN A 109 12.62 -10.84 -16.12
CA GLN A 109 13.20 -11.91 -15.30
C GLN A 109 12.64 -11.95 -13.87
N GLN A 110 11.83 -10.97 -13.48
CA GLN A 110 11.25 -10.88 -12.15
C GLN A 110 9.98 -11.73 -12.07
N GLU A 111 9.73 -12.32 -10.90
CA GLU A 111 8.60 -13.23 -10.64
C GLU A 111 7.23 -12.63 -11.05
N ILE A 112 7.02 -11.32 -10.86
CA ILE A 112 5.75 -10.67 -11.22
C ILE A 112 5.43 -10.75 -12.71
N TRP A 113 6.45 -10.78 -13.58
CA TRP A 113 6.28 -10.95 -15.01
C TRP A 113 5.87 -12.38 -15.34
N SER A 114 6.49 -13.38 -14.71
CA SER A 114 6.10 -14.79 -14.84
C SER A 114 4.66 -15.04 -14.39
N ARG A 115 4.26 -14.45 -13.25
CA ARG A 115 2.86 -14.49 -12.76
C ARG A 115 1.90 -13.85 -13.74
N THR A 116 2.27 -12.70 -14.30
CA THR A 116 1.42 -12.00 -15.27
C THR A 116 1.29 -12.80 -16.57
N MET A 117 2.38 -13.39 -17.06
CA MET A 117 2.39 -14.25 -18.24
C MET A 117 1.48 -15.47 -18.05
N SER A 118 1.59 -16.15 -16.90
CA SER A 118 0.68 -17.24 -16.53
C SER A 118 -0.78 -16.79 -16.49
N SER A 119 -1.05 -15.63 -15.88
CA SER A 119 -2.40 -15.06 -15.82
C SER A 119 -2.95 -14.70 -17.20
N TRP A 120 -2.11 -14.20 -18.12
CA TRP A 120 -2.52 -13.89 -19.48
C TRP A 120 -2.90 -15.16 -20.25
N LYS A 121 -2.14 -16.26 -20.09
CA LYS A 121 -2.52 -17.55 -20.69
C LYS A 121 -3.89 -18.02 -20.21
N GLU A 122 -4.13 -17.97 -18.90
CA GLU A 122 -5.39 -18.42 -18.31
C GLU A 122 -6.59 -17.54 -18.69
N ILE A 123 -6.42 -16.20 -18.62
CA ILE A 123 -7.53 -15.24 -18.77
C ILE A 123 -7.77 -14.90 -20.24
N VAL A 124 -6.70 -14.65 -21.00
CA VAL A 124 -6.78 -14.20 -22.40
C VAL A 124 -6.81 -15.40 -23.35
N GLY A 125 -6.33 -16.57 -22.93
CA GLY A 125 -6.30 -17.78 -23.75
C GLY A 125 -5.21 -17.77 -24.82
N ASP A 126 -4.24 -16.85 -24.72
CA ASP A 126 -3.10 -16.76 -25.63
C ASP A 126 -1.88 -17.44 -24.99
N GLU A 127 -1.39 -18.50 -25.64
CA GLU A 127 -0.28 -19.32 -25.15
C GLU A 127 1.09 -18.65 -25.35
N ASP A 128 1.21 -17.69 -26.28
CA ASP A 128 2.47 -16.98 -26.54
C ASP A 128 2.19 -15.52 -26.95
N PRO A 129 1.78 -14.66 -26.00
CA PRO A 129 1.65 -13.23 -26.27
C PRO A 129 2.99 -12.67 -26.76
N TYR A 130 2.97 -12.10 -27.97
CA TYR A 130 4.17 -11.60 -28.62
C TYR A 130 4.75 -10.35 -27.94
N LEU A 131 5.76 -10.55 -27.10
CA LEU A 131 6.51 -9.48 -26.42
C LEU A 131 7.68 -9.03 -27.31
N PHE A 132 7.41 -8.09 -28.22
CA PHE A 132 8.39 -7.62 -29.23
C PHE A 132 9.64 -6.94 -28.63
N HIS A 133 9.54 -6.42 -27.42
CA HIS A 133 10.60 -5.67 -26.74
C HIS A 133 11.59 -6.59 -26.01
N LEU A 134 11.29 -7.89 -25.93
CA LEU A 134 12.15 -8.88 -25.29
C LEU A 134 12.95 -9.64 -26.33
N SER A 135 14.17 -10.02 -25.96
CA SER A 135 14.95 -10.97 -26.75
C SER A 135 14.28 -12.35 -26.76
N GLU A 136 14.59 -13.16 -27.78
CA GLU A 136 14.10 -14.53 -27.88
C GLU A 136 14.47 -15.36 -26.64
N GLU A 137 15.71 -15.20 -26.15
CA GLU A 137 16.19 -15.88 -24.95
C GLU A 137 15.36 -15.49 -23.71
N SER A 138 15.08 -14.20 -23.52
CA SER A 138 14.30 -13.75 -22.37
C SER A 138 12.83 -14.13 -22.45
N ARG A 139 12.25 -14.19 -23.66
CA ARG A 139 10.90 -14.73 -23.85
C ARG A 139 10.82 -16.20 -23.45
N GLN A 140 11.75 -17.04 -23.91
CA GLN A 140 11.79 -18.46 -23.56
C GLN A 140 11.98 -18.69 -22.05
N LYS A 141 12.85 -17.89 -21.42
CA LYS A 141 13.03 -17.93 -19.96
C LYS A 141 11.76 -17.55 -19.21
N LEU A 142 11.10 -16.46 -19.63
CA LEU A 142 9.84 -16.00 -19.03
C LEU A 142 8.74 -17.04 -19.20
N GLU A 143 8.62 -17.65 -20.38
CA GLU A 143 7.63 -18.69 -20.65
C GLU A 143 7.86 -19.93 -19.78
N SER A 144 9.11 -20.37 -19.65
CA SER A 144 9.49 -21.50 -18.80
C SER A 144 9.18 -21.21 -17.34
N ALA A 145 9.56 -20.02 -16.84
CA ALA A 145 9.26 -19.59 -15.48
C ALA A 145 7.74 -19.48 -15.22
N ALA A 146 6.95 -19.04 -16.20
CA ALA A 146 5.50 -18.97 -16.06
C ALA A 146 4.85 -20.36 -15.96
N LYS A 147 5.37 -21.35 -16.70
CA LYS A 147 4.91 -22.76 -16.64
C LYS A 147 5.20 -23.38 -15.27
N GLU A 148 6.43 -23.23 -14.78
CA GLU A 148 6.83 -23.74 -13.46
C GLU A 148 5.95 -23.19 -12.32
N MET A 149 5.39 -21.99 -12.48
CA MET A 149 4.48 -21.40 -11.50
C MET A 149 3.04 -21.94 -11.55
N GLN A 150 2.60 -22.53 -12.66
CA GLN A 150 1.27 -23.15 -12.76
C GLN A 150 1.21 -24.54 -12.10
N ASP A 151 2.35 -25.18 -11.88
CA ASP A 151 2.47 -26.51 -11.29
C ASP A 151 2.39 -26.52 -9.74
N PHE A 152 2.14 -25.36 -9.10
CA PHE A 152 1.95 -25.18 -7.65
C PHE A 152 0.58 -24.62 -7.29
#